data_AF-A0A0L0LFR6-F1
#
_entry.id   AF-A0A0L0LFR6-F1
#
_cell.length_a   1.000
_cell.length_b   1.000
_cell.length_c   1.000
_cell.angle_alpha   90.00
_cell.angle_beta   90.00
_cell.angle_gamma   90.00
#
_symmetry.space_group_name_H-M   'P 1'
#
loop_
_entity.id
_entity.type
_entity.pdbx_description
1 polymer ?
#
loop_
_entity_poly.entity_id
_entity_poly.type
_entity_poly.pdbx_seq_one_letter_code
_entity_poly.pdbx_strand_id
1 'polypeptide(L)'
;MRTKLSSIGLAAMIAATLVVFIGCGEGTSPVEPPPPVEVVTAVIVSPTSGQVISSGPTVLSATARSSKIGDITDPSKYLWTIDGSQVGNGMALSTNLTPGSHQVCVSVQGSSGASGNTCVPLSVVHAQLVGKVVVTDLLQGEVVPVGVRIKLFVSGADTISTNVAPDGSFSANVFGFLNKDSISFIVDAVNTSSRIYHPMRGTFAKALVEKPVIFIMTPLAVTIPNGVYAGRVVDMRLSRAYVAGGDALGFFDRRPYDVGGIPMYRVKSHKVLPVPLVIRNDLGDTPITASDSVAMWGFVTTLEDHIGLDLFRPAMKSEENDTLGIDVYMLSNLAKPAFGGSDGILYPTPGSTSLGRGRATFRGRDVLLNNGGGVFRHELIHVLGFDHGCGFQSIQNTECSGVSIDYTGFVSGIPSPFDVAYARLMYVTAALEDKYSTHFSIMESHQGERELMLGLPREIVRR
;
A
#
# COMPACT_ATOMS: atom_id res chain seq x y z
N MET A 1 -37.95 45.43 -8.00
CA MET A 1 -38.39 46.63 -8.76
C MET A 1 -38.39 46.26 -10.23
N ARG A 2 -39.56 46.32 -10.91
CA ARG A 2 -39.79 46.42 -12.37
C ARG A 2 -39.09 45.40 -13.32
N THR A 3 -39.82 44.38 -13.78
CA THR A 3 -40.42 44.22 -15.14
C THR A 3 -39.45 44.05 -16.31
N LYS A 4 -39.47 42.90 -17.02
CA LYS A 4 -40.23 42.64 -18.27
C LYS A 4 -39.80 41.31 -18.89
N LEU A 5 -40.76 40.40 -19.09
CA LEU A 5 -40.66 39.30 -20.07
C LEU A 5 -40.90 39.87 -21.47
N SER A 6 -40.14 39.38 -22.46
CA SER A 6 -40.39 39.60 -23.88
C SER A 6 -40.95 38.34 -24.55
N SER A 7 -42.08 38.55 -25.21
CA SER A 7 -42.86 37.74 -26.12
C SER A 7 -42.17 37.43 -27.47
N ILE A 8 -42.78 36.49 -28.23
CA ILE A 8 -43.04 36.44 -29.70
C ILE A 8 -42.93 34.95 -30.15
N GLY A 9 -43.85 34.33 -30.88
CA GLY A 9 -45.08 34.81 -31.53
C GLY A 9 -45.91 33.64 -32.07
N LEU A 10 -47.21 33.90 -32.23
CA LEU A 10 -48.24 33.06 -32.82
C LEU A 10 -48.91 33.89 -33.91
N ALA A 11 -48.97 33.40 -35.15
CA ALA A 11 -49.85 33.86 -36.23
C ALA A 11 -49.65 32.94 -37.45
N ALA A 12 -50.60 32.66 -38.34
CA ALA A 12 -52.06 32.75 -38.35
C ALA A 12 -52.51 32.03 -39.63
N MET A 13 -53.78 31.63 -39.65
CA MET A 13 -54.50 30.97 -40.74
C MET A 13 -54.45 31.73 -42.07
N ILE A 14 -54.45 30.97 -43.17
CA ILE A 14 -54.97 31.42 -44.47
C ILE A 14 -56.06 30.44 -44.89
N ALA A 15 -57.27 30.96 -45.04
CA ALA A 15 -58.38 30.29 -45.71
C ALA A 15 -58.47 30.84 -47.14
N ALA A 16 -58.59 29.95 -48.13
CA ALA A 16 -58.98 30.29 -49.48
C ALA A 16 -59.99 29.27 -49.97
N THR A 17 -61.19 29.75 -50.27
CA THR A 17 -62.28 29.00 -50.90
C THR A 17 -62.25 29.30 -52.40
N LEU A 18 -62.30 28.28 -53.25
CA LEU A 18 -62.75 28.43 -54.64
C LEU A 18 -63.46 27.17 -55.15
N VAL A 19 -64.48 27.40 -55.96
CA VAL A 19 -65.63 26.55 -56.30
C VAL A 19 -65.40 25.74 -57.59
N VAL A 20 -65.76 24.45 -57.50
CA VAL A 20 -66.37 23.49 -58.47
C VAL A 20 -65.97 23.50 -59.96
N PHE A 21 -65.58 22.31 -60.44
CA PHE A 21 -66.05 21.76 -61.73
C PHE A 21 -66.38 20.26 -61.58
N ILE A 22 -67.54 19.88 -62.12
CA ILE A 22 -68.05 18.50 -62.23
C ILE A 22 -67.39 17.86 -63.45
N GLY A 23 -66.76 16.69 -63.25
CA GLY A 23 -66.32 15.80 -64.31
C GLY A 23 -66.49 14.35 -63.87
N CYS A 24 -67.42 13.64 -64.48
CA CYS A 24 -67.59 12.20 -64.30
C CYS A 24 -66.41 11.45 -64.93
N GLY A 25 -65.69 10.65 -64.14
CA GLY A 25 -64.62 9.78 -64.59
C GLY A 25 -64.43 8.63 -63.60
N GLU A 26 -64.64 7.42 -64.10
CA GLU A 26 -64.47 6.07 -63.53
C GLU A 26 -63.82 5.95 -62.13
N GLY A 27 -64.57 5.34 -61.21
CA GLY A 27 -64.14 5.08 -59.84
C GLY A 27 -62.91 4.19 -59.76
N THR A 28 -61.79 4.77 -59.36
CA THR A 28 -60.72 4.01 -58.69
C THR A 28 -61.15 3.84 -57.24
N SER A 29 -61.25 2.60 -56.77
CA SER A 29 -61.49 2.31 -55.36
C SER A 29 -60.49 3.09 -54.49
N PRO A 30 -60.91 3.65 -53.35
CA PRO A 30 -59.95 4.24 -52.42
C PRO A 30 -58.93 3.15 -52.08
N VAL A 31 -57.66 3.41 -52.39
CA VAL A 31 -56.57 2.54 -51.97
C VAL A 31 -56.66 2.47 -50.46
N GLU A 32 -57.05 1.31 -49.93
CA GLU A 32 -57.07 1.05 -48.50
C GLU A 32 -55.68 1.40 -47.96
N PRO A 33 -55.57 2.24 -46.90
CA PRO A 33 -54.26 2.56 -46.34
C PRO A 33 -53.56 1.23 -46.02
N PRO A 34 -52.27 1.07 -46.39
CA PRO A 34 -51.59 -0.19 -46.21
C PRO A 34 -51.73 -0.64 -44.75
N PRO A 35 -51.97 -1.95 -44.50
CA PRO A 35 -52.18 -2.45 -43.15
C PRO A 35 -51.05 -2.00 -42.23
N PRO A 36 -51.33 -1.63 -40.96
CA PRO A 36 -50.31 -1.15 -40.05
C PRO A 36 -49.15 -2.14 -39.95
N VAL A 37 -47.94 -1.68 -40.27
CA VAL A 37 -46.72 -2.48 -40.15
C VAL A 37 -46.50 -2.80 -38.67
N GLU A 38 -46.29 -4.07 -38.34
CA GLU A 38 -45.96 -4.48 -36.96
C GLU A 38 -44.62 -3.87 -36.55
N VAL A 39 -44.61 -3.18 -35.39
CA VAL A 39 -43.40 -2.62 -34.78
C VAL A 39 -43.10 -3.43 -33.54
N VAL A 40 -41.86 -3.93 -33.44
CA VAL A 40 -41.37 -4.68 -32.29
C VAL A 40 -40.31 -3.85 -31.57
N THR A 41 -40.53 -3.59 -30.28
CA THR A 41 -39.59 -2.89 -29.42
C THR A 41 -39.02 -3.87 -28.41
N ALA A 42 -37.70 -4.09 -28.43
CA ALA A 42 -36.99 -4.93 -27.48
C ALA A 42 -36.15 -4.07 -26.52
N VAL A 43 -36.10 -4.46 -25.24
CA VAL A 43 -35.35 -3.79 -24.18
C VAL A 43 -34.55 -4.84 -23.43
N ILE A 44 -33.23 -4.66 -23.34
CA ILE A 44 -32.38 -5.45 -22.44
C ILE A 44 -32.61 -4.93 -21.02
N VAL A 45 -33.02 -5.82 -20.13
CA VAL A 45 -33.27 -5.54 -18.71
C VAL A 45 -31.98 -5.70 -17.90
N SER A 46 -31.18 -6.73 -18.21
CA SER A 46 -29.87 -6.97 -17.60
C SER A 46 -28.93 -7.64 -18.60
N PRO A 47 -27.64 -7.27 -18.63
CA PRO A 47 -27.04 -6.11 -17.95
C PRO A 47 -27.50 -4.78 -18.55
N THR A 48 -27.43 -3.69 -17.79
CA THR A 48 -27.77 -2.36 -18.30
C THR A 48 -26.64 -1.76 -19.14
N SER A 49 -26.99 -0.83 -20.04
CA SER A 49 -26.00 -0.16 -20.89
C SER A 49 -24.90 0.53 -20.09
N GLY A 50 -23.64 0.21 -20.38
CA GLY A 50 -22.46 0.77 -19.70
C GLY A 50 -22.14 0.13 -18.34
N GLN A 51 -22.86 -0.92 -17.94
CA GLN A 51 -22.56 -1.65 -16.72
C GLN A 51 -21.15 -2.29 -16.78
N VAL A 52 -20.47 -2.33 -15.64
CA VAL A 52 -19.26 -3.12 -15.45
C VAL A 52 -19.63 -4.38 -14.67
N ILE A 53 -19.26 -5.56 -15.17
CA ILE A 53 -19.56 -6.84 -14.51
C ILE A 53 -18.31 -7.72 -14.36
N SER A 54 -18.37 -8.71 -13.47
CA SER A 54 -17.29 -9.68 -13.30
C SER A 54 -17.29 -10.69 -14.45
N SER A 55 -16.11 -11.10 -14.89
CA SER A 55 -15.98 -12.27 -15.76
C SER A 55 -16.59 -13.52 -15.15
N GLY A 56 -17.16 -14.38 -15.98
CA GLY A 56 -17.82 -15.62 -15.58
C GLY A 56 -19.31 -15.64 -15.93
N PRO A 57 -20.11 -16.48 -15.25
CA PRO A 57 -21.53 -16.66 -15.54
C PRO A 57 -22.30 -15.34 -15.37
N THR A 58 -22.96 -14.92 -16.43
CA THR A 58 -23.76 -13.70 -16.50
C THR A 58 -25.16 -14.06 -16.99
N VAL A 59 -26.18 -13.51 -16.33
CA VAL A 59 -27.57 -13.63 -16.76
C VAL A 59 -27.92 -12.44 -17.64
N LEU A 60 -28.24 -12.73 -18.90
CA LEU A 60 -28.84 -11.80 -19.84
C LEU A 60 -30.35 -11.90 -19.72
N SER A 61 -31.07 -10.78 -19.74
CA SER A 61 -32.52 -10.76 -19.76
C SER A 61 -33.08 -9.60 -20.57
N ALA A 62 -34.20 -9.83 -21.25
CA ALA A 62 -34.86 -8.84 -22.09
C ALA A 62 -36.38 -8.96 -22.03
N THR A 63 -37.07 -7.85 -22.31
CA THR A 63 -38.51 -7.80 -22.56
C THR A 63 -38.74 -7.23 -23.95
N ALA A 64 -39.87 -7.57 -24.57
CA ALA A 64 -40.23 -7.02 -25.86
C ALA A 64 -41.75 -6.87 -25.99
N ARG A 65 -42.16 -5.88 -26.79
CA ARG A 65 -43.56 -5.58 -27.06
C ARG A 65 -43.76 -5.33 -28.55
N SER A 66 -44.83 -5.90 -29.08
CA SER A 66 -45.32 -5.71 -30.44
C SER A 66 -46.53 -4.79 -30.45
N SER A 67 -46.62 -3.93 -31.47
CA SER A 67 -47.81 -3.10 -31.71
C SER A 67 -49.07 -3.90 -32.05
N LYS A 68 -48.93 -5.18 -32.45
CA LYS A 68 -50.03 -6.05 -32.89
C LYS A 68 -50.49 -7.05 -31.83
N ILE A 69 -49.55 -7.69 -31.14
CA ILE A 69 -49.85 -8.78 -30.19
C ILE A 69 -49.58 -8.43 -28.72
N GLY A 70 -49.09 -7.21 -28.44
CA GLY A 70 -48.69 -6.84 -27.08
C GLY A 70 -47.36 -7.46 -26.68
N ASP A 71 -47.23 -7.89 -25.42
CA ASP A 71 -45.95 -8.39 -24.91
C ASP A 71 -45.59 -9.74 -25.55
N ILE A 72 -44.34 -9.87 -25.99
CA ILE A 72 -43.83 -11.11 -26.60
C ILE A 72 -43.29 -11.98 -25.46
N THR A 73 -44.01 -13.05 -25.11
CA THR A 73 -43.64 -13.94 -23.99
C THR A 73 -43.07 -15.28 -24.44
N ASP A 74 -43.09 -15.58 -25.75
CA ASP A 74 -42.52 -16.80 -26.33
C ASP A 74 -40.98 -16.72 -26.34
N PRO A 75 -40.26 -17.53 -25.53
CA PRO A 75 -38.81 -17.49 -25.45
C PRO A 75 -38.11 -17.82 -26.79
N SER A 76 -38.77 -18.59 -27.67
CA SER A 76 -38.20 -18.97 -28.97
C SER A 76 -38.01 -17.80 -29.92
N LYS A 77 -38.69 -16.67 -29.66
CA LYS A 77 -38.60 -15.43 -30.45
C LYS A 77 -37.38 -14.58 -30.13
N TYR A 78 -36.69 -14.86 -29.03
CA TYR A 78 -35.53 -14.11 -28.57
C TYR A 78 -34.24 -14.77 -29.03
N LEU A 79 -33.37 -14.00 -29.66
CA LEU A 79 -32.05 -14.41 -30.12
C LEU A 79 -30.99 -13.49 -29.51
N TRP A 80 -30.07 -14.05 -28.74
CA TRP A 80 -28.97 -13.31 -28.13
C TRP A 80 -27.68 -13.48 -28.92
N THR A 81 -26.97 -12.37 -29.11
CA THR A 81 -25.61 -12.36 -29.65
C THR A 81 -24.67 -11.57 -28.76
N ILE A 82 -23.43 -12.04 -28.64
CA ILE A 82 -22.31 -11.31 -28.03
C ILE A 82 -21.27 -11.10 -29.11
N ASP A 83 -20.89 -9.85 -29.36
CA ASP A 83 -19.91 -9.45 -30.39
C ASP A 83 -20.25 -10.05 -31.77
N GLY A 84 -21.55 -10.07 -32.09
CA GLY A 84 -22.09 -10.62 -33.34
C GLY A 84 -22.22 -12.15 -33.39
N SER A 85 -21.71 -12.88 -32.40
CA SER A 85 -21.83 -14.34 -32.32
C SER A 85 -23.06 -14.76 -31.52
N GLN A 86 -23.88 -15.66 -32.06
CA GLN A 86 -25.06 -16.18 -31.35
C GLN A 86 -24.65 -16.99 -30.12
N VAL A 87 -25.27 -16.70 -28.98
CA VAL A 87 -24.98 -17.37 -27.69
C VAL A 87 -26.18 -18.16 -27.15
N GLY A 88 -27.38 -17.92 -27.67
CA GLY A 88 -28.55 -18.70 -27.32
C GLY A 88 -29.87 -17.96 -27.53
N ASN A 89 -30.96 -18.59 -27.10
CA ASN A 89 -32.32 -18.08 -27.24
C ASN A 89 -33.00 -18.00 -25.87
N GLY A 90 -34.07 -17.20 -25.77
CA GLY A 90 -34.89 -17.08 -24.56
C GLY A 90 -34.97 -15.67 -24.00
N MET A 91 -36.03 -15.38 -23.24
CA MET A 91 -36.19 -14.09 -22.55
C MET A 91 -35.09 -13.83 -21.52
N ALA A 92 -34.53 -14.88 -20.94
CA ALA A 92 -33.34 -14.84 -20.11
C ALA A 92 -32.41 -16.02 -20.45
N LEU A 93 -31.11 -15.77 -20.43
CA LEU A 93 -30.08 -16.73 -20.80
C LEU A 93 -28.85 -16.53 -19.89
N SER A 94 -28.30 -17.62 -19.37
CA SER A 94 -27.00 -17.59 -18.70
C SER A 94 -25.89 -17.93 -19.69
N THR A 95 -24.85 -17.09 -19.73
CA THR A 95 -23.67 -17.29 -20.57
C THR A 95 -22.41 -16.85 -19.83
N ASN A 96 -21.24 -17.36 -20.21
CA ASN A 96 -19.98 -16.93 -19.64
C ASN A 96 -19.40 -15.79 -20.45
N LEU A 97 -19.03 -14.71 -19.77
CA LEU A 97 -18.32 -13.59 -20.37
C LEU A 97 -16.88 -13.54 -19.89
N THR A 98 -15.96 -13.38 -20.83
CA THR A 98 -14.53 -13.18 -20.56
C THR A 98 -14.24 -11.70 -20.30
N PRO A 99 -13.09 -11.35 -19.70
CA PRO A 99 -12.69 -9.94 -19.58
C PRO A 99 -12.57 -9.27 -20.95
N GLY A 100 -13.12 -8.06 -21.09
CA GLY A 100 -13.14 -7.31 -22.34
C GLY A 100 -14.33 -6.36 -22.47
N SER A 101 -14.31 -5.58 -23.56
CA SER A 101 -15.47 -4.81 -23.99
C SER A 101 -16.32 -5.69 -24.89
N HIS A 102 -17.60 -5.83 -24.57
CA HIS A 102 -18.55 -6.67 -25.29
C HIS A 102 -19.75 -5.84 -25.76
N GLN A 103 -20.29 -6.20 -26.92
CA GLN A 103 -21.58 -5.73 -27.38
C GLN A 103 -22.60 -6.86 -27.24
N VAL A 104 -23.53 -6.71 -26.30
CA VAL A 104 -24.61 -7.67 -26.07
C VAL A 104 -25.84 -7.19 -26.83
N CYS A 105 -26.33 -7.98 -27.78
CA CYS A 105 -27.55 -7.67 -28.52
C CYS A 105 -28.62 -8.74 -28.32
N VAL A 106 -29.87 -8.31 -28.39
CA VAL A 106 -31.04 -9.17 -28.47
C VAL A 106 -31.89 -8.78 -29.67
N SER A 107 -32.20 -9.76 -30.51
CA SER A 107 -33.18 -9.64 -31.60
C SER A 107 -34.43 -10.42 -31.23
N VAL A 108 -35.60 -9.79 -31.38
CA VAL A 108 -36.89 -10.39 -31.06
C VAL A 108 -37.82 -10.35 -32.26
N GLN A 109 -38.34 -11.51 -32.65
CA GLN A 109 -39.27 -11.62 -33.79
C GLN A 109 -40.74 -11.47 -33.37
N GLY A 110 -41.46 -10.62 -34.08
CA GLY A 110 -42.91 -10.42 -33.99
C GLY A 110 -43.71 -11.45 -34.80
N SER A 111 -45.03 -11.30 -34.78
CA SER A 111 -45.96 -12.27 -35.38
C SER A 111 -45.98 -12.26 -36.91
N SER A 112 -45.67 -11.12 -37.53
CA SER A 112 -45.68 -10.93 -38.99
C SER A 112 -44.28 -10.93 -39.61
N GLY A 113 -43.27 -11.43 -38.91
CA GLY A 113 -41.86 -11.40 -39.36
C GLY A 113 -41.14 -10.07 -39.11
N ALA A 114 -41.81 -9.07 -38.50
CA ALA A 114 -41.14 -7.88 -37.99
C ALA A 114 -40.12 -8.25 -36.90
N SER A 115 -39.04 -7.50 -36.75
CA SER A 115 -38.06 -7.73 -35.67
C SER A 115 -37.67 -6.44 -34.96
N GLY A 116 -37.43 -6.54 -33.66
CA GLY A 116 -36.85 -5.49 -32.85
C GLY A 116 -35.45 -5.91 -32.42
N ASN A 117 -34.47 -5.02 -32.55
CA ASN A 117 -33.09 -5.28 -32.13
C ASN A 117 -32.63 -4.18 -31.16
N THR A 118 -32.02 -4.60 -30.05
CA THR A 118 -31.41 -3.70 -29.07
C THR A 118 -30.03 -4.23 -28.72
N CYS A 119 -29.06 -3.34 -28.58
CA CYS A 119 -27.71 -3.67 -28.13
C CYS A 119 -27.32 -2.80 -26.94
N VAL A 120 -26.57 -3.37 -26.00
CA VAL A 120 -25.94 -2.65 -24.89
C VAL A 120 -24.43 -2.91 -24.89
N PRO A 121 -23.60 -1.86 -24.77
CA PRO A 121 -22.19 -2.04 -24.48
C PRO A 121 -22.01 -2.49 -23.03
N LEU A 122 -21.09 -3.42 -22.83
CA LEU A 122 -20.78 -4.03 -21.54
C LEU A 122 -19.26 -4.09 -21.35
N SER A 123 -18.79 -3.70 -20.17
CA SER A 123 -17.40 -3.90 -19.78
C SER A 123 -17.31 -5.06 -18.80
N VAL A 124 -16.57 -6.09 -19.16
CA VAL A 124 -16.37 -7.28 -18.33
C VAL A 124 -14.94 -7.25 -17.82
N VAL A 125 -14.77 -7.38 -16.51
CA VAL A 125 -13.48 -7.27 -15.86
C VAL A 125 -13.22 -8.46 -14.96
N HIS A 126 -11.96 -8.89 -14.92
CA HIS A 126 -11.48 -9.85 -13.93
C HIS A 126 -10.67 -9.10 -12.87
N ALA A 127 -11.33 -8.76 -11.77
CA ALA A 127 -10.72 -8.01 -10.69
C ALA A 127 -10.28 -8.94 -9.57
N GLN A 128 -9.02 -9.36 -9.60
CA GLN A 128 -8.39 -10.14 -8.54
C GLN A 128 -7.24 -9.38 -7.92
N LEU A 129 -7.25 -9.30 -6.60
CA LEU A 129 -6.05 -8.97 -5.84
C LEU A 129 -5.24 -10.25 -5.68
N VAL A 130 -4.08 -10.28 -6.31
CA VAL A 130 -3.10 -11.36 -6.16
C VAL A 130 -1.89 -10.86 -5.39
N GLY A 131 -1.20 -11.75 -4.70
CA GLY A 131 -0.03 -11.33 -3.94
C GLY A 131 0.66 -12.43 -3.17
N LYS A 132 1.60 -12.02 -2.34
CA LYS A 132 2.35 -12.89 -1.43
C LYS A 132 2.38 -12.29 -0.03
N VAL A 133 2.36 -13.15 0.98
CA VAL A 133 2.71 -12.80 2.35
C VAL A 133 4.00 -13.51 2.71
N VAL A 134 4.93 -12.78 3.31
CA VAL A 134 6.19 -13.28 3.84
C VAL A 134 6.36 -12.81 5.28
N VAL A 135 7.23 -13.45 6.03
CA VAL A 135 7.55 -13.07 7.42
C VAL A 135 9.04 -12.79 7.51
N THR A 136 9.39 -11.75 8.25
CA THR A 136 10.77 -11.44 8.60
C THR A 136 11.34 -12.49 9.55
N ASP A 137 12.49 -13.08 9.21
CA ASP A 137 13.24 -13.99 10.07
C ASP A 137 14.69 -13.55 10.22
N LEU A 138 15.22 -13.51 11.45
CA LEU A 138 16.55 -12.93 11.69
C LEU A 138 17.71 -13.80 11.19
N LEU A 139 17.46 -15.10 10.96
CA LEU A 139 18.46 -16.07 10.51
C LEU A 139 18.36 -16.30 8.99
N GLN A 140 17.15 -16.56 8.50
CA GLN A 140 16.87 -16.93 7.11
C GLN A 140 16.54 -15.72 6.22
N GLY A 141 16.28 -14.56 6.84
CA GLY A 141 15.82 -13.35 6.16
C GLY A 141 14.32 -13.39 5.86
N GLU A 142 13.89 -14.41 5.11
CA GLU A 142 12.50 -14.59 4.70
C GLU A 142 12.00 -15.99 5.06
N VAL A 143 10.80 -16.09 5.64
CA VAL A 143 10.05 -17.35 5.74
C VAL A 143 8.61 -17.16 5.28
N VAL A 144 7.97 -18.27 4.91
CA VAL A 144 6.55 -18.28 4.54
C VAL A 144 5.69 -18.35 5.82
N PRO A 145 4.64 -17.50 5.96
CA PRO A 145 3.76 -17.56 7.11
C PRO A 145 2.93 -18.84 7.15
N VAL A 146 2.62 -19.31 8.37
CA VAL A 146 1.68 -20.41 8.58
C VAL A 146 0.38 -19.86 9.16
N GLY A 147 -0.76 -20.34 8.63
CA GLY A 147 -2.07 -20.06 9.21
C GLY A 147 -2.47 -18.59 9.16
N VAL A 148 -2.15 -17.89 8.05
CA VAL A 148 -2.48 -16.48 7.84
C VAL A 148 -3.65 -16.31 6.86
N ARG A 149 -4.41 -15.25 7.04
CA ARG A 149 -5.57 -14.87 6.24
C ARG A 149 -5.54 -13.39 5.93
N ILE A 150 -5.98 -13.05 4.73
CA ILE A 150 -6.22 -11.68 4.31
C ILE A 150 -7.72 -11.41 4.36
N LYS A 151 -8.08 -10.26 4.91
CA LYS A 151 -9.43 -9.70 4.91
C LYS A 151 -9.37 -8.34 4.24
N LEU A 152 -10.23 -8.13 3.26
CA LEU A 152 -10.36 -6.90 2.50
C LEU A 152 -11.73 -6.29 2.76
N PHE A 153 -11.80 -4.99 2.98
CA PHE A 153 -13.06 -4.32 3.23
C PHE A 153 -13.09 -2.87 2.73
N VAL A 154 -14.30 -2.44 2.41
CA VAL A 154 -14.61 -1.06 2.00
C VAL A 154 -15.73 -0.55 2.89
N SER A 155 -15.57 0.65 3.46
CA SER A 155 -16.57 1.31 4.31
C SER A 155 -17.12 0.45 5.46
N GLY A 156 -16.33 -0.55 5.91
CA GLY A 156 -16.65 -1.41 7.07
C GLY A 156 -17.77 -2.43 6.87
N ALA A 157 -18.35 -2.58 5.67
CA ALA A 157 -19.53 -3.42 5.44
C ALA A 157 -19.22 -4.69 4.63
N ASP A 158 -18.54 -4.55 3.51
CA ASP A 158 -18.22 -5.67 2.63
C ASP A 158 -16.88 -6.29 3.04
N THR A 159 -16.86 -7.59 3.35
CA THR A 159 -15.62 -8.30 3.68
C THR A 159 -15.38 -9.44 2.69
N ILE A 160 -14.28 -9.35 1.93
CA ILE A 160 -13.74 -10.48 1.18
C ILE A 160 -12.61 -11.07 2.01
N SER A 161 -12.54 -12.40 2.09
CA SER A 161 -11.48 -13.07 2.83
C SER A 161 -10.94 -14.27 2.09
N THR A 162 -9.62 -14.44 2.16
CA THR A 162 -8.90 -15.56 1.55
C THR A 162 -7.77 -16.00 2.48
N ASN A 163 -7.52 -17.31 2.55
CA ASN A 163 -6.38 -17.83 3.31
C ASN A 163 -5.12 -17.71 2.44
N VAL A 164 -3.97 -17.51 3.10
CA VAL A 164 -2.67 -17.56 2.45
C VAL A 164 -2.28 -19.03 2.24
N ALA A 165 -1.83 -19.36 1.03
CA ALA A 165 -1.40 -20.70 0.65
C ALA A 165 -0.04 -21.06 1.29
N PRO A 166 0.36 -22.35 1.33
CA PRO A 166 1.62 -22.79 1.93
C PRO A 166 2.91 -22.24 1.30
N ASP A 167 2.83 -21.63 0.13
CA ASP A 167 3.93 -20.93 -0.56
C ASP A 167 3.93 -19.41 -0.29
N GLY A 168 2.98 -18.94 0.53
CA GLY A 168 2.77 -17.54 0.85
C GLY A 168 1.86 -16.81 -0.15
N SER A 169 1.44 -17.44 -1.25
CA SER A 169 0.59 -16.79 -2.24
C SER A 169 -0.85 -16.62 -1.79
N PHE A 170 -1.57 -15.67 -2.37
CA PHE A 170 -3.00 -15.52 -2.21
C PHE A 170 -3.67 -14.94 -3.45
N SER A 171 -4.97 -15.19 -3.60
CA SER A 171 -5.84 -14.51 -4.54
C SER A 171 -7.20 -14.23 -3.91
N ALA A 172 -7.73 -13.02 -4.16
CA ALA A 172 -9.04 -12.58 -3.70
C ALA A 172 -9.78 -11.88 -4.84
N ASN A 173 -11.03 -12.30 -5.10
CA ASN A 173 -11.90 -11.61 -6.05
C ASN A 173 -12.37 -10.29 -5.43
N VAL A 174 -12.02 -9.15 -6.02
CA VAL A 174 -12.28 -7.80 -5.48
C VAL A 174 -13.27 -6.99 -6.33
N PHE A 175 -14.11 -7.68 -7.11
CA PHE A 175 -15.08 -7.05 -8.00
C PHE A 175 -15.99 -6.02 -7.29
N GLY A 176 -16.45 -6.32 -6.07
CA GLY A 176 -17.28 -5.40 -5.27
C GLY A 176 -16.58 -4.09 -4.86
N PHE A 177 -15.27 -3.99 -5.05
CA PHE A 177 -14.46 -2.84 -4.67
C PHE A 177 -14.04 -1.97 -5.86
N LEU A 178 -14.43 -2.31 -7.09
CA LEU A 178 -13.99 -1.61 -8.29
C LEU A 178 -14.43 -0.14 -8.36
N ASN A 179 -15.55 0.22 -7.73
CA ASN A 179 -16.03 1.61 -7.71
C ASN A 179 -15.44 2.42 -6.56
N LYS A 180 -14.35 1.96 -5.95
CA LYS A 180 -13.75 2.54 -4.75
C LYS A 180 -12.30 2.90 -5.02
N ASP A 181 -11.87 4.06 -4.54
CA ASP A 181 -10.51 4.54 -4.76
C ASP A 181 -9.47 3.83 -3.89
N SER A 182 -9.92 3.22 -2.79
CA SER A 182 -9.06 2.52 -1.85
C SER A 182 -9.76 1.30 -1.23
N ILE A 183 -8.94 0.32 -0.87
CA ILE A 183 -9.34 -0.92 -0.20
C ILE A 183 -8.57 -1.01 1.11
N SER A 184 -9.29 -1.20 2.21
CA SER A 184 -8.68 -1.48 3.50
C SER A 184 -8.42 -2.97 3.66
N PHE A 185 -7.36 -3.31 4.36
CA PHE A 185 -6.99 -4.70 4.58
C PHE A 185 -6.59 -4.98 6.02
N ILE A 186 -6.76 -6.25 6.40
CA ILE A 186 -6.14 -6.87 7.55
C ILE A 186 -5.43 -8.14 7.07
N VAL A 187 -4.18 -8.33 7.48
CA VAL A 187 -3.46 -9.61 7.36
C VAL A 187 -3.24 -10.13 8.77
N ASP A 188 -3.82 -11.26 9.11
CA ASP A 188 -3.82 -11.77 10.49
C ASP A 188 -3.83 -13.30 10.50
N ALA A 189 -3.57 -13.89 11.66
CA ALA A 189 -3.76 -15.31 11.88
C ALA A 189 -5.22 -15.72 11.60
N VAL A 190 -5.39 -16.90 11.00
CA VAL A 190 -6.70 -17.57 10.85
C VAL A 190 -7.34 -17.76 12.22
N ASN A 191 -6.54 -18.15 13.22
CA ASN A 191 -6.92 -18.19 14.63
C ASN A 191 -6.25 -17.04 15.40
N THR A 192 -7.01 -15.99 15.69
CA THR A 192 -6.51 -14.77 16.34
C THR A 192 -6.14 -14.97 17.81
N SER A 193 -6.57 -16.05 18.46
CA SER A 193 -6.19 -16.40 19.83
C SER A 193 -4.81 -17.06 19.91
N SER A 194 -4.25 -17.51 18.78
CA SER A 194 -2.94 -18.19 18.70
C SER A 194 -2.00 -17.46 17.73
N ARG A 195 -1.98 -16.11 17.78
CA ARG A 195 -1.09 -15.30 16.94
C ARG A 195 0.37 -15.63 17.25
N ILE A 196 1.16 -15.73 16.18
CA ILE A 196 2.63 -15.81 16.22
C ILE A 196 3.27 -14.65 15.44
N TYR A 197 2.46 -13.86 14.73
CA TYR A 197 2.84 -12.66 14.01
C TYR A 197 2.00 -11.48 14.49
N HIS A 198 2.58 -10.28 14.46
CA HIS A 198 1.83 -9.04 14.57
C HIS A 198 0.84 -8.96 13.40
N PRO A 199 -0.47 -8.71 13.66
CA PRO A 199 -1.41 -8.53 12.58
C PRO A 199 -1.07 -7.23 11.85
N MET A 200 -1.33 -7.19 10.55
CA MET A 200 -1.15 -6.00 9.73
C MET A 200 -2.50 -5.35 9.49
N ARG A 201 -2.54 -4.01 9.53
CA ARG A 201 -3.72 -3.24 9.16
C ARG A 201 -3.33 -2.03 8.33
N GLY A 202 -4.02 -1.84 7.21
CA GLY A 202 -3.66 -0.77 6.28
C GLY A 202 -4.71 -0.51 5.22
N THR A 203 -4.34 0.32 4.25
CA THR A 203 -5.15 0.68 3.10
C THR A 203 -4.24 0.79 1.87
N PHE A 204 -4.72 0.37 0.71
CA PHE A 204 -4.01 0.56 -0.55
C PHE A 204 -4.94 1.14 -1.62
N ALA A 205 -4.34 1.88 -2.56
CA ALA A 205 -5.07 2.48 -3.67
C ALA A 205 -5.55 1.40 -4.65
N LYS A 206 -6.68 1.64 -5.31
CA LYS A 206 -7.23 0.75 -6.35
C LYS A 206 -6.23 0.41 -7.45
N ALA A 207 -5.30 1.33 -7.77
CA ALA A 207 -4.24 1.10 -8.75
C ALA A 207 -3.32 -0.11 -8.43
N LEU A 208 -3.37 -0.64 -7.21
CA LEU A 208 -2.65 -1.85 -6.81
C LEU A 208 -3.47 -3.13 -6.97
N VAL A 209 -4.75 -3.07 -7.32
CA VAL A 209 -5.60 -4.27 -7.54
C VAL A 209 -5.07 -5.11 -8.71
N GLU A 210 -4.48 -4.49 -9.72
CA GLU A 210 -3.95 -5.18 -10.90
C GLU A 210 -2.46 -5.52 -10.78
N LYS A 211 -1.83 -5.21 -9.64
CA LYS A 211 -0.41 -5.49 -9.38
C LYS A 211 -0.29 -6.51 -8.25
N PRO A 212 0.69 -7.43 -8.31
CA PRO A 212 0.99 -8.28 -7.17
C PRO A 212 1.29 -7.42 -5.92
N VAL A 213 0.57 -7.66 -4.83
CA VAL A 213 0.82 -6.99 -3.55
C VAL A 213 1.61 -7.92 -2.63
N ILE A 214 2.69 -7.40 -2.05
CA ILE A 214 3.53 -8.17 -1.11
C ILE A 214 3.39 -7.59 0.29
N PHE A 215 3.01 -8.43 1.25
CA PHE A 215 2.92 -8.10 2.67
C PHE A 215 4.09 -8.75 3.43
N ILE A 216 4.82 -7.97 4.23
CA ILE A 216 5.92 -8.45 5.09
C ILE A 216 5.44 -8.39 6.54
N MET A 217 5.10 -9.54 7.10
CA MET A 217 4.64 -9.66 8.49
C MET A 217 5.82 -9.69 9.46
N THR A 218 5.59 -9.12 10.64
CA THR A 218 6.56 -9.12 11.74
C THR A 218 6.21 -10.22 12.76
N PRO A 219 7.16 -11.07 13.19
CA PRO A 219 6.89 -12.07 14.24
C PRO A 219 6.68 -11.43 15.62
N LEU A 220 5.89 -12.08 16.48
CA LEU A 220 5.69 -11.63 17.87
C LEU A 220 6.93 -11.85 18.75
N ALA A 221 7.80 -12.76 18.37
CA ALA A 221 9.08 -13.01 19.03
C ALA A 221 10.13 -13.40 17.98
N VAL A 222 11.38 -13.01 18.21
CA VAL A 222 12.52 -13.34 17.35
C VAL A 222 13.61 -14.02 18.16
N THR A 223 14.36 -14.91 17.50
CA THR A 223 15.58 -15.49 18.08
C THR A 223 16.79 -14.78 17.48
N ILE A 224 17.67 -14.24 18.32
CA ILE A 224 18.91 -13.62 17.87
C ILE A 224 19.86 -14.74 17.41
N PRO A 225 20.36 -14.73 16.15
CA PRO A 225 21.11 -15.88 15.65
C PRO A 225 22.62 -15.82 15.96
N ASN A 226 23.22 -14.63 16.05
CA ASN A 226 24.67 -14.44 16.19
C ASN A 226 25.01 -13.40 17.27
N GLY A 227 26.29 -13.32 17.64
CA GLY A 227 26.81 -12.35 18.60
C GLY A 227 26.64 -12.78 20.05
N VAL A 228 26.90 -11.85 20.98
CA VAL A 228 26.86 -12.06 22.44
C VAL A 228 25.51 -12.60 22.92
N TYR A 229 24.43 -12.29 22.20
CA TYR A 229 23.07 -12.70 22.54
C TYR A 229 22.50 -13.84 21.68
N ALA A 230 23.35 -14.57 20.94
CA ALA A 230 22.91 -15.70 20.13
C ALA A 230 22.04 -16.71 20.94
N GLY A 231 20.96 -17.18 20.33
CA GLY A 231 19.97 -18.09 20.92
C GLY A 231 18.97 -17.43 21.87
N ARG A 232 19.11 -16.15 22.21
CA ARG A 232 18.12 -15.43 23.03
C ARG A 232 16.84 -15.17 22.23
N VAL A 233 15.71 -15.47 22.84
CA VAL A 233 14.38 -15.12 22.31
C VAL A 233 13.95 -13.78 22.90
N VAL A 234 13.49 -12.87 22.05
CA VAL A 234 13.02 -11.54 22.41
C VAL A 234 11.59 -11.36 21.93
N ASP A 235 10.69 -11.00 22.85
CA ASP A 235 9.32 -10.61 22.54
C ASP A 235 9.31 -9.23 21.89
N MET A 236 8.74 -9.16 20.69
CA MET A 236 8.64 -7.95 19.89
C MET A 236 7.33 -7.22 20.20
N ARG A 237 7.42 -5.98 20.65
CA ARG A 237 6.29 -5.06 20.85
C ARG A 237 6.51 -3.82 20.00
N LEU A 238 5.91 -3.77 18.81
CA LEU A 238 6.14 -2.67 17.87
C LEU A 238 5.70 -1.34 18.45
N SER A 239 4.63 -1.33 19.23
CA SER A 239 4.18 -0.19 20.03
C SER A 239 5.32 0.44 20.83
N ARG A 240 6.24 -0.35 21.42
CA ARG A 240 7.41 0.20 22.13
C ARG A 240 8.44 0.80 21.17
N ALA A 241 8.68 0.17 20.03
CA ALA A 241 9.60 0.71 19.04
C ALA A 241 9.13 2.09 18.54
N TYR A 242 7.83 2.28 18.32
CA TYR A 242 7.31 3.54 17.80
C TYR A 242 7.05 4.62 18.87
N VAL A 243 7.14 4.34 20.17
CA VAL A 243 7.04 5.40 21.20
C VAL A 243 8.26 6.31 21.09
N ALA A 244 7.99 7.60 20.87
CA ALA A 244 9.02 8.63 20.85
C ALA A 244 9.62 8.81 22.25
N GLY A 245 10.95 8.95 22.31
CA GLY A 245 11.65 9.43 23.49
C GLY A 245 11.36 10.91 23.80
N GLY A 246 11.96 11.41 24.90
CA GLY A 246 11.91 12.82 25.29
C GLY A 246 12.28 13.82 24.17
N ASP A 247 13.07 13.39 23.18
CA ASP A 247 13.50 14.19 22.02
C ASP A 247 12.69 13.92 20.72
N ALA A 248 11.47 13.39 20.86
CA ALA A 248 10.42 13.30 19.82
C ALA A 248 10.66 12.33 18.64
N LEU A 249 11.70 11.51 18.67
CA LEU A 249 12.01 10.56 17.60
C LEU A 249 11.83 9.12 18.11
N GLY A 250 11.18 8.26 17.32
CA GLY A 250 10.98 6.84 17.67
C GLY A 250 12.04 5.97 17.01
N PHE A 251 12.03 4.67 17.32
CA PHE A 251 12.90 3.65 16.68
C PHE A 251 12.84 3.70 15.15
N PHE A 252 11.66 3.98 14.61
CA PHE A 252 11.45 4.29 13.20
C PHE A 252 11.22 5.78 13.07
N ASP A 253 12.07 6.44 12.29
CA ASP A 253 12.04 7.89 12.11
C ASP A 253 10.60 8.40 11.84
N ARG A 254 10.16 9.32 12.70
CA ARG A 254 8.84 9.98 12.67
C ARG A 254 8.86 11.32 11.95
N ARG A 255 9.99 11.75 11.37
CA ARG A 255 10.14 13.12 10.87
C ARG A 255 9.09 13.46 9.79
N PRO A 256 8.35 14.57 9.96
CA PRO A 256 7.53 15.13 8.91
C PRO A 256 8.45 15.65 7.82
N TYR A 257 8.48 14.99 6.68
CA TYR A 257 9.13 15.57 5.50
C TYR A 257 8.22 16.69 4.94
N ASP A 258 8.85 17.70 4.33
CA ASP A 258 8.28 18.95 3.79
C ASP A 258 7.26 18.79 2.64
N VAL A 259 6.42 17.75 2.69
CA VAL A 259 5.17 17.66 1.94
C VAL A 259 4.03 17.90 2.93
N GLY A 260 3.93 19.14 3.42
CA GLY A 260 2.81 19.60 4.25
C GLY A 260 2.83 19.19 5.73
N GLY A 261 4.00 18.89 6.31
CA GLY A 261 4.14 18.69 7.77
C GLY A 261 3.60 17.37 8.30
N ILE A 262 3.58 16.31 7.48
CA ILE A 262 2.97 15.02 7.82
C ILE A 262 4.06 13.96 8.04
N PRO A 263 4.08 13.24 9.18
CA PRO A 263 5.08 12.22 9.48
C PRO A 263 4.95 11.03 8.51
N MET A 264 6.02 10.76 7.77
CA MET A 264 6.17 9.54 6.96
C MET A 264 6.96 8.51 7.76
N TYR A 265 6.45 7.28 7.84
CA TYR A 265 7.10 6.19 8.56
C TYR A 265 7.72 5.24 7.55
N ARG A 266 9.05 5.13 7.53
CA ARG A 266 9.77 4.18 6.68
C ARG A 266 10.86 3.48 7.47
N VAL A 267 11.11 2.23 7.12
CA VAL A 267 12.30 1.51 7.56
C VAL A 267 13.49 2.11 6.83
N LYS A 268 14.48 2.62 7.55
CA LYS A 268 15.69 3.22 6.99
C LYS A 268 16.86 2.30 7.29
N SER A 269 17.60 1.89 6.28
CA SER A 269 18.78 1.06 6.49
C SER A 269 19.87 1.38 5.48
N HIS A 270 21.12 1.04 5.80
CA HIS A 270 22.16 0.95 4.77
C HIS A 270 21.89 -0.28 3.91
N LYS A 271 21.84 -0.08 2.59
CA LYS A 271 21.58 -1.16 1.63
C LYS A 271 22.66 -2.24 1.61
N VAL A 272 23.89 -1.86 1.96
CA VAL A 272 25.05 -2.75 1.94
C VAL A 272 25.78 -2.59 3.26
N LEU A 273 25.90 -3.71 3.96
CA LEU A 273 26.80 -3.88 5.10
C LEU A 273 28.00 -4.73 4.66
N PRO A 274 29.20 -4.51 5.23
CA PRO A 274 29.54 -3.44 6.16
C PRO A 274 29.65 -2.06 5.47
N VAL A 275 29.24 -1.00 6.17
CA VAL A 275 29.28 0.40 5.71
C VAL A 275 30.72 0.92 5.74
N PRO A 276 31.21 1.59 4.69
CA PRO A 276 32.52 2.25 4.71
C PRO A 276 32.60 3.33 5.80
N LEU A 277 33.57 3.26 6.71
CA LEU A 277 33.81 4.26 7.76
C LEU A 277 35.18 4.92 7.55
N VAL A 278 35.17 6.25 7.45
CA VAL A 278 36.36 7.08 7.21
C VAL A 278 36.62 8.00 8.40
N ILE A 279 37.85 7.98 8.91
CA ILE A 279 38.31 8.92 9.94
C ILE A 279 38.86 10.17 9.26
N ARG A 280 38.28 11.35 9.56
CA ARG A 280 38.46 12.60 8.81
C ARG A 280 39.14 13.69 9.64
N ASN A 281 40.47 13.69 9.62
CA ASN A 281 41.28 14.75 10.23
C ASN A 281 41.22 16.11 9.48
N ASP A 282 40.72 16.11 8.24
CA ASP A 282 40.57 17.31 7.41
C ASP A 282 39.23 18.05 7.63
N LEU A 283 38.26 17.42 8.31
CA LEU A 283 36.97 18.03 8.65
C LEU A 283 36.93 18.59 10.07
N GLY A 284 37.82 18.11 10.94
CA GLY A 284 37.92 18.51 12.34
C GLY A 284 39.02 19.56 12.58
N ASP A 285 38.93 20.28 13.70
CA ASP A 285 40.01 21.14 14.21
C ASP A 285 40.85 20.42 15.29
N THR A 286 40.43 19.22 15.70
CA THR A 286 41.06 18.41 16.73
C THR A 286 41.56 17.11 16.11
N PRO A 287 42.88 16.86 16.08
CA PRO A 287 43.42 15.66 15.44
C PRO A 287 43.01 14.35 16.14
N ILE A 288 42.52 13.39 15.36
CA ILE A 288 42.36 11.98 15.74
C ILE A 288 43.70 11.28 15.53
N THR A 289 44.34 10.89 16.62
CA THR A 289 45.64 10.21 16.61
C THR A 289 45.51 8.74 16.22
N ALA A 290 46.63 8.08 15.88
CA ALA A 290 46.64 6.63 15.64
C ALA A 290 46.12 5.84 16.86
N SER A 291 46.44 6.28 18.08
CA SER A 291 45.93 5.67 19.31
C SER A 291 44.41 5.82 19.46
N ASP A 292 43.86 6.97 19.05
CA ASP A 292 42.40 7.19 19.06
C ASP A 292 41.72 6.25 18.07
N SER A 293 42.28 6.15 16.86
CA SER A 293 41.76 5.24 15.83
C SER A 293 41.74 3.79 16.29
N VAL A 294 42.80 3.30 16.95
CA VAL A 294 42.82 1.94 17.52
C VAL A 294 41.72 1.75 18.55
N ALA A 295 41.49 2.72 19.44
CA ALA A 295 40.42 2.66 20.43
C ALA A 295 39.03 2.64 19.78
N MET A 296 38.81 3.50 18.77
CA MET A 296 37.55 3.56 18.02
C MET A 296 37.21 2.22 17.37
N TRP A 297 38.18 1.57 16.72
CA TRP A 297 37.96 0.25 16.13
C TRP A 297 37.69 -0.83 17.18
N GLY A 298 38.30 -0.74 18.37
CA GLY A 298 37.92 -1.61 19.50
C GLY A 298 36.46 -1.41 19.95
N PHE A 299 35.95 -0.18 19.90
CA PHE A 299 34.54 0.12 20.19
C PHE A 299 33.60 -0.36 19.08
N VAL A 300 34.02 -0.29 17.81
CA VAL A 300 33.31 -0.89 16.67
C VAL A 300 33.17 -2.39 16.87
N THR A 301 34.28 -3.10 17.11
CA THR A 301 34.25 -4.55 17.36
C THR A 301 33.32 -4.89 18.53
N THR A 302 33.38 -4.13 19.62
CA THR A 302 32.46 -4.32 20.75
C THR A 302 30.99 -4.20 20.32
N LEU A 303 30.65 -3.20 19.51
CA LEU A 303 29.28 -3.01 19.00
C LEU A 303 28.85 -4.16 18.09
N GLU A 304 29.71 -4.57 17.16
CA GLU A 304 29.48 -5.64 16.19
C GLU A 304 29.34 -7.02 16.86
N ASP A 305 30.14 -7.30 17.90
CA ASP A 305 30.03 -8.52 18.69
C ASP A 305 28.66 -8.62 19.39
N HIS A 306 28.12 -7.51 19.89
CA HIS A 306 26.81 -7.50 20.53
C HIS A 306 25.69 -7.62 19.50
N ILE A 307 25.74 -6.88 18.39
CA ILE A 307 24.72 -6.92 17.33
C ILE A 307 24.77 -8.25 16.55
N GLY A 308 25.94 -8.88 16.46
CA GLY A 308 26.18 -10.09 15.68
C GLY A 308 26.10 -9.86 14.17
N LEU A 309 26.57 -8.69 13.71
CA LEU A 309 26.69 -8.29 12.30
C LEU A 309 27.98 -7.50 12.08
N ASP A 310 28.60 -7.68 10.91
CA ASP A 310 29.67 -6.80 10.42
C ASP A 310 29.02 -5.51 9.89
N LEU A 311 29.08 -4.44 10.68
CA LEU A 311 28.38 -3.18 10.42
C LEU A 311 29.27 -2.19 9.69
N PHE A 312 30.57 -2.18 9.97
CA PHE A 312 31.49 -1.18 9.46
C PHE A 312 32.76 -1.81 8.92
N ARG A 313 33.34 -1.17 7.90
CA ARG A 313 34.67 -1.50 7.40
C ARG A 313 35.53 -0.25 7.34
N PRO A 314 36.84 -0.34 7.57
CA PRO A 314 37.73 0.78 7.30
C PRO A 314 37.66 1.16 5.82
N ALA A 315 37.67 2.45 5.55
CA ALA A 315 37.74 3.00 4.20
C ALA A 315 38.64 4.22 4.17
N MET A 316 39.30 4.42 3.03
CA MET A 316 40.06 5.63 2.76
C MET A 316 39.14 6.72 2.19
N LYS A 317 39.53 7.99 2.37
CA LYS A 317 38.84 9.13 1.74
C LYS A 317 38.68 8.96 0.22
N SER A 318 39.62 8.31 -0.45
CA SER A 318 39.56 8.04 -1.89
C SER A 318 38.49 7.02 -2.30
N GLU A 319 37.99 6.22 -1.35
CA GLU A 319 36.88 5.29 -1.57
C GLU A 319 35.51 5.93 -1.31
N GLU A 320 35.50 7.17 -0.81
CA GLU A 320 34.25 7.91 -0.63
C GLU A 320 33.61 8.18 -1.99
N ASN A 321 32.31 7.92 -2.07
CA ASN A 321 31.46 8.58 -3.03
C ASN A 321 30.48 9.47 -2.26
N ASP A 322 29.85 10.41 -2.96
CA ASP A 322 28.94 11.34 -2.29
C ASP A 322 27.75 10.63 -1.63
N THR A 323 27.47 9.38 -2.02
CA THR A 323 26.22 8.67 -1.71
C THR A 323 26.31 7.64 -0.58
N LEU A 324 27.50 7.15 -0.20
CA LEU A 324 27.70 6.03 0.71
C LEU A 324 28.91 6.24 1.62
N GLY A 325 28.74 5.90 2.90
CA GLY A 325 29.82 5.88 3.89
C GLY A 325 29.52 6.74 5.12
N ILE A 326 30.40 6.64 6.11
CA ILE A 326 30.31 7.35 7.38
C ILE A 326 31.60 8.10 7.62
N ASP A 327 31.50 9.42 7.82
CA ASP A 327 32.62 10.22 8.28
C ASP A 327 32.65 10.31 9.80
N VAL A 328 33.83 10.16 10.39
CA VAL A 328 34.06 10.46 11.80
C VAL A 328 35.11 11.55 11.95
N TYR A 329 34.78 12.63 12.65
CA TYR A 329 35.72 13.73 12.93
C TYR A 329 35.49 14.37 14.30
N MET A 330 36.49 15.12 14.79
CA MET A 330 36.45 15.79 16.09
C MET A 330 36.50 17.30 15.96
N LEU A 331 35.72 17.99 16.80
CA LEU A 331 35.71 19.45 16.92
C LEU A 331 36.03 19.87 18.36
N SER A 332 36.80 20.94 18.51
CA SER A 332 37.21 21.52 19.80
C SER A 332 36.06 22.29 20.45
N ASN A 333 35.12 22.77 19.62
CA ASN A 333 33.91 23.45 20.06
C ASN A 333 32.70 23.06 19.18
N LEU A 334 31.70 22.42 19.78
CA LEU A 334 30.40 22.19 19.15
C LEU A 334 29.42 23.29 19.59
N ALA A 335 28.83 24.01 18.63
CA ALA A 335 27.94 25.15 18.89
C ALA A 335 26.55 24.75 19.45
N LYS A 336 26.22 23.45 19.49
CA LYS A 336 25.03 22.89 20.15
C LYS A 336 25.46 22.16 21.44
N PRO A 337 24.62 22.07 22.47
CA PRO A 337 24.96 21.42 23.75
C PRO A 337 25.14 19.89 23.67
N ALA A 338 25.31 19.31 22.48
CA ALA A 338 25.44 17.88 22.27
C ALA A 338 26.91 17.43 22.43
N PHE A 339 27.14 16.39 23.23
CA PHE A 339 28.47 15.83 23.53
C PHE A 339 29.08 15.13 22.31
N GLY A 340 28.23 14.48 21.51
CA GLY A 340 28.47 14.08 20.13
C GLY A 340 27.32 14.58 19.25
N GLY A 341 27.51 14.58 17.94
CA GLY A 341 26.45 14.92 17.01
C GLY A 341 26.61 14.14 15.73
N SER A 342 25.64 13.28 15.44
CA SER A 342 25.53 12.66 14.14
C SER A 342 24.61 13.45 13.21
N ASP A 343 25.12 13.85 12.05
CA ASP A 343 24.29 14.29 10.94
C ASP A 343 24.27 13.16 9.91
N GLY A 344 23.20 12.39 9.88
CA GLY A 344 22.87 11.64 8.68
C GLY A 344 22.55 12.62 7.57
N ILE A 345 23.42 12.78 6.57
CA ILE A 345 22.99 13.36 5.29
C ILE A 345 22.10 12.31 4.64
N LEU A 346 20.83 12.36 5.02
CA LEU A 346 19.76 11.71 4.30
C LEU A 346 19.64 12.40 2.96
N TYR A 347 19.72 11.63 1.87
CA TYR A 347 19.12 12.07 0.61
C TYR A 347 17.61 12.13 0.79
N PRO A 348 16.97 13.30 0.67
CA PRO A 348 15.54 13.36 0.47
C PRO A 348 15.32 13.15 -1.03
N THR A 349 15.47 11.93 -1.52
CA THR A 349 14.66 11.56 -2.68
C THR A 349 13.34 11.04 -2.12
N PRO A 350 12.21 11.73 -2.39
CA PRO A 350 10.90 11.20 -2.06
C PRO A 350 10.79 9.77 -2.60
N GLY A 351 10.74 8.79 -1.72
CA GLY A 351 10.70 7.37 -2.11
C GLY A 351 11.89 6.49 -1.71
N SER A 352 13.03 7.03 -1.27
CA SER A 352 14.18 6.20 -0.85
C SER A 352 14.04 5.64 0.57
N THR A 353 14.31 4.34 0.74
CA THR A 353 14.47 3.60 2.01
C THR A 353 15.95 3.48 2.44
N SER A 354 16.88 3.88 1.57
CA SER A 354 18.31 3.78 1.83
C SER A 354 18.80 4.97 2.65
N LEU A 355 19.56 4.67 3.70
CA LEU A 355 20.47 5.64 4.29
C LEU A 355 21.57 5.96 3.27
N GLY A 356 21.92 7.24 3.22
CA GLY A 356 23.04 7.74 2.43
C GLY A 356 24.26 7.92 3.32
N ARG A 357 24.98 9.02 3.12
CA ARG A 357 26.18 9.34 3.89
C ARG A 357 25.83 9.74 5.34
N GLY A 358 26.49 9.13 6.31
CA GLY A 358 26.43 9.51 7.72
C GLY A 358 27.62 10.35 8.14
N ARG A 359 27.45 11.18 9.16
CA ARG A 359 28.55 11.85 9.88
C ARG A 359 28.36 11.63 11.36
N ALA A 360 29.44 11.32 12.08
CA ALA A 360 29.50 11.31 13.53
C ALA A 360 30.58 12.27 13.99
N THR A 361 30.20 13.25 14.80
CA THR A 361 31.08 14.31 15.28
C THR A 361 31.22 14.24 16.79
N PHE A 362 32.43 14.48 17.31
CA PHE A 362 32.70 14.40 18.75
C PHE A 362 33.38 15.67 19.27
N ARG A 363 32.96 16.14 20.45
CA ARG A 363 33.56 17.29 21.12
C ARG A 363 34.83 16.90 21.86
N GLY A 364 35.93 16.75 21.13
CA GLY A 364 37.22 16.39 21.68
C GLY A 364 37.35 14.91 22.06
N ARG A 365 38.58 14.57 22.48
CA ARG A 365 39.02 13.19 22.74
C ARG A 365 38.38 12.58 23.99
N ASP A 366 38.16 13.39 25.02
CA ASP A 366 37.57 12.97 26.29
C ASP A 366 36.15 12.44 26.10
N VAL A 367 35.37 13.05 25.21
CA VAL A 367 34.02 12.57 24.88
C VAL A 367 34.05 11.30 24.03
N LEU A 368 34.91 11.26 23.01
CA LEU A 368 35.06 10.09 22.14
C LEU A 368 35.44 8.82 22.92
N LEU A 369 36.34 8.95 23.91
CA LEU A 369 36.82 7.84 24.74
C LEU A 369 35.98 7.61 26.01
N ASN A 370 35.00 8.47 26.29
CA ASN A 370 34.21 8.44 27.52
C ASN A 370 33.53 7.08 27.73
N ASN A 371 33.51 6.57 28.97
CA ASN A 371 32.84 5.33 29.36
C ASN A 371 33.19 4.13 28.46
N GLY A 372 34.47 4.01 28.08
CA GLY A 372 34.91 2.98 27.15
C GLY A 372 34.26 3.10 25.76
N GLY A 373 34.07 4.32 25.26
CA GLY A 373 33.49 4.59 23.94
C GLY A 373 31.96 4.56 23.89
N GLY A 374 31.28 4.80 25.02
CA GLY A 374 29.81 4.76 25.08
C GLY A 374 29.16 5.78 24.15
N VAL A 375 29.65 7.02 24.15
CA VAL A 375 29.18 8.08 23.25
C VAL A 375 29.53 7.76 21.79
N PHE A 376 30.70 7.19 21.53
CA PHE A 376 31.08 6.78 20.17
C PHE A 376 30.10 5.76 19.58
N ARG A 377 29.74 4.71 20.34
CA ARG A 377 28.75 3.72 19.89
C ARG A 377 27.35 4.32 19.75
N HIS A 378 26.94 5.22 20.65
CA HIS A 378 25.68 5.97 20.54
C HIS A 378 25.57 6.70 19.20
N GLU A 379 26.57 7.51 18.85
CA GLU A 379 26.58 8.24 17.57
C GLU A 379 26.65 7.30 16.36
N LEU A 380 27.34 6.16 16.47
CA LEU A 380 27.36 5.17 15.40
C LEU A 380 25.99 4.50 15.16
N ILE A 381 25.16 4.34 16.19
CA ILE A 381 23.81 3.80 16.03
C ILE A 381 22.92 4.79 15.26
N HIS A 382 23.07 6.10 15.48
CA HIS A 382 22.34 7.10 14.72
C HIS A 382 22.65 7.07 13.23
N VAL A 383 23.91 6.92 12.83
CA VAL A 383 24.28 6.81 11.41
C VAL A 383 23.79 5.50 10.77
N LEU A 384 23.42 4.50 11.57
CA LEU A 384 22.73 3.28 11.10
C LEU A 384 21.21 3.45 10.99
N GLY A 385 20.68 4.64 11.27
CA GLY A 385 19.28 5.02 11.05
C GLY A 385 18.39 4.95 12.28
N PHE A 386 18.97 4.76 13.45
CA PHE A 386 18.23 4.55 14.70
C PHE A 386 18.29 5.79 15.57
N ASP A 387 17.12 6.35 15.90
CA ASP A 387 17.01 7.55 16.71
C ASP A 387 16.71 7.21 18.20
N HIS A 388 16.50 8.23 19.03
CA HIS A 388 16.19 8.12 20.47
C HIS A 388 14.80 7.51 20.76
N GLY A 389 14.62 6.23 20.48
CA GLY A 389 13.37 5.49 20.71
C GLY A 389 13.43 4.51 21.89
N CYS A 390 12.25 4.18 22.43
CA CYS A 390 12.12 3.21 23.54
C CYS A 390 12.52 1.77 23.21
N GLY A 391 12.73 1.46 21.93
CA GLY A 391 13.31 0.19 21.49
C GLY A 391 14.84 0.11 21.60
N PHE A 392 15.52 1.22 21.89
CA PHE A 392 16.99 1.34 21.97
C PHE A 392 17.50 1.94 23.28
N GLN A 393 16.79 1.68 24.37
CA GLN A 393 17.02 2.39 25.63
C GLN A 393 18.47 2.30 26.14
N SER A 394 19.13 1.15 25.95
CA SER A 394 20.45 0.91 26.58
C SER A 394 21.62 1.62 25.89
N ILE A 395 21.45 2.00 24.62
CA ILE A 395 22.44 2.76 23.85
C ILE A 395 22.02 4.23 23.65
N GLN A 396 20.71 4.49 23.48
CA GLN A 396 20.20 5.84 23.20
C GLN A 396 19.88 6.69 24.44
N ASN A 397 19.98 6.12 25.64
CA ASN A 397 19.69 6.82 26.91
C ASN A 397 18.31 7.51 26.93
N THR A 398 17.32 6.89 26.30
CA THR A 398 15.99 7.47 26.12
C THR A 398 15.10 7.20 27.34
N GLU A 399 14.51 8.24 27.94
CA GLU A 399 13.50 8.07 28.99
C GLU A 399 12.18 7.58 28.40
N CYS A 400 11.71 6.44 28.89
CA CYS A 400 10.49 5.81 28.42
C CYS A 400 9.57 5.44 29.60
N SER A 401 8.36 6.01 29.59
CA SER A 401 7.25 5.60 30.47
C SER A 401 7.53 5.62 31.98
N GLY A 402 8.17 6.68 32.50
CA GLY A 402 8.33 6.88 33.94
C GLY A 402 9.33 5.93 34.63
N VAL A 403 10.06 5.12 33.86
CA VAL A 403 11.28 4.49 34.34
C VAL A 403 12.38 5.56 34.27
N SER A 404 12.66 6.18 35.41
CA SER A 404 13.88 6.96 35.58
C SER A 404 15.05 6.02 35.32
N ILE A 405 15.74 6.25 34.20
CA ILE A 405 17.15 5.86 34.12
C ILE A 405 17.85 6.92 34.96
N ASP A 406 18.60 6.48 35.96
CA ASP A 406 19.39 7.38 36.78
C ASP A 406 20.41 8.09 35.87
N TYR A 407 20.11 9.31 35.46
CA TYR A 407 20.91 10.14 34.53
C TYR A 407 22.32 10.46 35.04
N THR A 408 22.65 10.01 36.25
CA THR A 408 23.92 10.28 36.94
C THR A 408 25.05 9.35 36.50
N GLY A 409 24.78 8.34 35.67
CA GLY A 409 25.80 7.53 35.01
C GLY A 409 25.44 7.28 33.56
N PHE A 410 26.24 7.81 32.62
CA PHE A 410 26.15 7.45 31.22
C PHE A 410 26.05 5.92 31.09
N VAL A 411 24.97 5.44 30.48
CA VAL A 411 24.79 4.01 30.16
C VAL A 411 26.04 3.54 29.40
N SER A 412 26.47 2.30 29.64
CA SER A 412 27.68 1.69 29.07
C SER A 412 27.84 1.81 27.53
N GLY A 413 26.78 2.20 26.81
CA GLY A 413 26.72 2.22 25.36
C GLY A 413 26.81 0.81 24.78
N ILE A 414 26.49 -0.22 25.57
CA ILE A 414 26.47 -1.62 25.16
C ILE A 414 25.02 -1.98 24.82
N PRO A 415 24.73 -2.46 23.59
CA PRO A 415 23.38 -2.85 23.20
C PRO A 415 22.82 -3.96 24.09
N SER A 416 21.54 -3.89 24.43
CA SER A 416 20.80 -4.95 25.10
C SER A 416 20.30 -6.00 24.08
N PRO A 417 19.84 -7.20 24.51
CA PRO A 417 19.17 -8.13 23.61
C PRO A 417 17.98 -7.51 22.86
N PHE A 418 17.25 -6.59 23.50
CA PHE A 418 16.14 -5.89 22.85
C PHE A 418 16.63 -5.01 21.72
N ASP A 419 17.65 -4.18 21.97
CA ASP A 419 18.24 -3.29 20.96
C ASP A 419 18.70 -4.09 19.73
N VAL A 420 19.37 -5.22 19.96
CA VAL A 420 19.86 -6.12 18.91
C VAL A 420 18.70 -6.74 18.12
N ALA A 421 17.69 -7.26 18.81
CA ALA A 421 16.53 -7.89 18.16
C ALA A 421 15.78 -6.90 17.27
N TYR A 422 15.51 -5.68 17.75
CA TYR A 422 14.83 -4.68 16.93
C TYR A 422 15.73 -4.18 15.80
N ALA A 423 17.02 -3.90 16.04
CA ALA A 423 17.95 -3.46 15.00
C ALA A 423 18.01 -4.46 13.84
N ARG A 424 18.14 -5.74 14.16
CA ARG A 424 18.18 -6.80 13.15
C ARG A 424 16.85 -6.97 12.44
N LEU A 425 15.72 -6.88 13.16
CA LEU A 425 14.39 -6.92 12.56
C LEU A 425 14.23 -5.80 11.52
N MET A 426 14.74 -4.61 11.81
CA MET A 426 14.75 -3.47 10.89
C MET A 426 15.53 -3.80 9.62
N TYR A 427 16.80 -4.23 9.73
CA TYR A 427 17.65 -4.51 8.57
C TYR A 427 17.07 -5.61 7.67
N VAL A 428 16.57 -6.69 8.27
CA VAL A 428 15.97 -7.77 7.47
C VAL A 428 14.69 -7.30 6.80
N THR A 429 13.83 -6.56 7.51
CA THR A 429 12.59 -6.02 6.92
C THR A 429 12.90 -5.07 5.76
N ALA A 430 13.89 -4.18 5.91
CA ALA A 430 14.31 -3.27 4.84
C ALA A 430 14.82 -4.03 3.60
N ALA A 431 15.62 -5.08 3.80
CA ALA A 431 16.10 -5.92 2.71
C ALA A 431 14.93 -6.62 1.97
N LEU A 432 13.88 -7.03 2.69
CA LEU A 432 12.67 -7.60 2.08
C LEU A 432 11.84 -6.53 1.36
N GLU A 433 11.69 -5.33 1.93
CA GLU A 433 11.03 -4.21 1.26
C GLU A 433 11.69 -3.89 -0.09
N ASP A 434 13.02 -3.82 -0.11
CA ASP A 434 13.80 -3.60 -1.33
C ASP A 434 13.67 -4.77 -2.31
N LYS A 435 13.83 -6.02 -1.84
CA LYS A 435 13.69 -7.24 -2.66
C LYS A 435 12.34 -7.30 -3.38
N TYR A 436 11.27 -6.92 -2.70
CA TYR A 436 9.91 -7.01 -3.22
C TYR A 436 9.36 -5.70 -3.77
N SER A 437 10.13 -4.60 -3.67
CA SER A 437 9.66 -3.25 -3.99
C SER A 437 8.30 -2.94 -3.35
N THR A 438 8.14 -3.32 -2.08
CA THR A 438 6.91 -3.14 -1.30
C THR A 438 7.12 -2.21 -0.11
N HIS A 439 6.03 -1.65 0.37
CA HIS A 439 5.98 -0.80 1.56
C HIS A 439 4.90 -1.27 2.54
N PHE A 440 4.38 -2.50 2.39
CA PHE A 440 3.46 -3.08 3.37
C PHE A 440 4.25 -4.00 4.30
N SER A 441 4.64 -3.48 5.46
CA SER A 441 5.63 -4.13 6.33
C SER A 441 5.35 -3.87 7.83
N ILE A 442 6.40 -3.53 8.58
CA ILE A 442 6.39 -3.29 10.01
C ILE A 442 5.49 -2.12 10.43
N MET A 443 5.26 -1.14 9.56
CA MET A 443 4.32 -0.05 9.84
C MET A 443 2.88 -0.57 9.95
N GLU A 444 2.44 -1.36 8.96
CA GLU A 444 1.12 -1.98 8.98
C GLU A 444 0.99 -2.96 10.13
N SER A 445 2.07 -3.69 10.45
CA SER A 445 2.16 -4.58 11.61
C SER A 445 1.97 -3.80 12.91
N HIS A 446 2.57 -2.62 13.03
CA HIS A 446 2.36 -1.73 14.17
C HIS A 446 0.92 -1.22 14.26
N GLN A 447 0.31 -0.80 13.14
CA GLN A 447 -1.10 -0.37 13.16
C GLN A 447 -2.03 -1.53 13.55
N GLY A 448 -1.74 -2.75 13.09
CA GLY A 448 -2.51 -3.91 13.49
C GLY A 448 -2.31 -4.29 14.96
N GLU A 449 -1.08 -4.25 15.51
CA GLU A 449 -0.86 -4.44 16.95
C GLU A 449 -1.69 -3.44 17.76
N ARG A 450 -1.61 -2.15 17.41
CA ARG A 450 -2.36 -1.08 18.09
C ARG A 450 -3.86 -1.33 18.07
N GLU A 451 -4.45 -1.46 16.88
CA GLU A 451 -5.91 -1.51 16.73
C GLU A 451 -6.49 -2.88 17.12
N LEU A 452 -5.81 -3.98 16.78
CA LEU A 452 -6.38 -5.33 16.87
C LEU A 452 -5.90 -6.11 18.10
N MET A 453 -4.79 -5.73 18.72
CA MET A 453 -4.28 -6.38 19.93
C MET A 453 -4.42 -5.49 21.17
N LEU A 454 -4.18 -4.18 21.04
CA LEU A 454 -4.17 -3.25 22.18
C LEU A 454 -5.46 -2.43 22.31
N GLY A 455 -6.34 -2.44 21.29
CA GLY A 455 -7.57 -1.62 21.29
C GLY A 455 -7.29 -0.11 21.23
N LEU A 456 -6.09 0.28 20.79
CA LEU A 456 -5.67 1.67 20.65
C LEU A 456 -6.14 2.23 19.29
N PRO A 457 -6.38 3.55 19.19
CA PRO A 457 -6.70 4.16 17.91
C PRO A 457 -5.53 4.05 16.94
N ARG A 458 -5.87 3.94 15.66
CA ARG A 458 -4.94 4.02 14.54
C ARG A 458 -4.16 5.34 14.60
N GLU A 459 -2.86 5.28 14.40
CA GLU A 459 -2.08 6.50 14.22
C GLU A 459 -2.31 7.07 12.82
N ILE A 460 -2.43 8.41 12.72
CA ILE A 460 -2.54 9.07 11.43
C ILE A 460 -1.18 9.00 10.74
N VAL A 461 -1.07 8.04 9.82
CA VAL A 461 0.11 7.86 8.96
C VAL A 461 -0.34 8.08 7.52
N ARG A 462 0.18 9.13 6.85
CA ARG A 462 0.00 9.27 5.38
C ARG A 462 1.26 8.77 4.67
N ARG A 463 1.03 8.05 3.58
CA ARG A 463 2.07 7.56 2.66
C ARG A 463 2.39 8.59 1.60
#